data_AF-A0A0P0WW69-F1
#
_entry.id   AF-A0A0P0WW69-F1
#
_cell.length_a   1.000
_cell.length_b   1.000
_cell.length_c   1.000
_cell.angle_alpha   90.00
_cell.angle_beta   90.00
_cell.angle_gamma   90.00
#
_symmetry.space_group_name_H-M   'P 1'
#
loop_
_entity.id
_entity.type
_entity.pdbx_description
1 polymer ?
#
loop_
_entity_poly.entity_id
_entity_poly.type
_entity_poly.pdbx_seq_one_letter_code
_entity_poly.pdbx_strand_id
1 'polypeptide(L)' 'YRVEMADSRDPVWEHGENIRPGWRCKYCHTKRGGGGATQLKQHLATRGKGVTYCNSVPPDVREFFKRSWTG' A
#
# COMPACT_ATOMS: atom_id res chain seq x y z
N TYR A 1 29.96 -9.39 -11.60
CA TYR A 1 29.00 -9.12 -12.70
C TYR A 1 27.67 -9.74 -12.32
N ARG A 2 26.56 -9.08 -12.67
CA ARG A 2 25.15 -9.47 -12.46
C ARG A 2 24.48 -8.82 -11.24
N VAL A 3 23.63 -7.85 -11.59
CA VAL A 3 22.64 -7.17 -10.76
C VAL A 3 21.80 -8.24 -10.06
N GLU A 4 21.94 -8.41 -8.75
CA GLU A 4 21.01 -9.21 -7.97
C GLU A 4 19.77 -8.35 -7.76
N MET A 5 18.71 -8.75 -8.46
CA MET A 5 17.42 -8.10 -8.49
C MET A 5 16.94 -7.86 -7.06
N ALA A 6 16.89 -6.59 -6.64
CA ALA A 6 16.16 -6.22 -5.44
C ALA A 6 14.77 -6.86 -5.56
N ASP A 7 14.46 -7.75 -4.63
CA ASP A 7 13.17 -8.40 -4.44
C ASP A 7 12.06 -7.47 -4.95
N SER A 8 11.45 -7.81 -6.09
CA SER A 8 10.46 -7.02 -6.83
C SER A 8 9.13 -6.91 -6.07
N ARG A 9 9.20 -6.71 -4.77
CA ARG A 9 8.09 -6.72 -3.83
C ARG A 9 7.82 -5.27 -3.50
N ASP A 10 6.73 -4.75 -4.07
CA ASP A 10 6.30 -3.38 -3.83
C ASP A 10 6.45 -3.00 -2.34
N PRO A 11 7.08 -1.87 -1.99
CA PRO A 11 7.28 -1.44 -0.60
C PRO A 11 5.95 -1.26 0.16
N VAL A 12 4.83 -1.20 -0.57
CA VAL A 12 3.48 -1.24 0.01
C VAL A 12 3.25 -2.47 0.91
N TRP A 13 3.90 -3.59 0.62
CA TRP A 13 3.77 -4.83 1.40
C TRP A 13 4.54 -4.80 2.72
N GLU A 14 5.39 -3.80 2.94
CA GLU A 14 5.88 -3.50 4.28
C GLU A 14 4.75 -2.92 5.14
N HIS A 15 3.72 -2.33 4.52
CA HIS A 15 2.63 -1.62 5.17
C HIS A 15 1.28 -2.35 5.16
N GLY A 16 1.27 -3.58 4.66
CA GLY A 16 0.11 -4.45 4.65
C GLY A 16 0.45 -5.83 4.15
N GLU A 17 -0.50 -6.75 4.29
CA GLU A 17 -0.34 -8.14 3.90
C GLU A 17 -1.07 -8.40 2.58
N ASN A 18 -0.44 -9.17 1.69
CA ASN A 18 -1.08 -9.66 0.48
C ASN A 18 -1.91 -10.90 0.83
N ILE A 19 -3.22 -10.74 0.91
CA ILE A 19 -4.17 -11.82 1.20
C ILE A 19 -4.98 -12.09 -0.06
N ARG A 20 -4.41 -12.83 -1.03
CA ARG A 20 -5.04 -13.10 -2.33
C ARG A 20 -6.49 -13.61 -2.16
N PRO A 21 -7.47 -13.03 -2.88
CA PRO A 21 -7.34 -12.08 -3.99
C PRO A 21 -7.32 -10.58 -3.58
N GLY A 22 -6.94 -10.23 -2.36
CA GLY A 22 -6.99 -8.87 -1.81
C GLY A 22 -5.80 -8.49 -0.93
N TRP A 23 -6.04 -7.59 0.02
CA TRP A 23 -5.02 -7.01 0.89
C TRP A 23 -5.56 -6.71 2.29
N ARG A 24 -4.65 -6.67 3.26
CA ARG A 24 -4.92 -6.26 4.64
C ARG A 24 -3.99 -5.13 5.04
N CYS A 25 -4.53 -4.04 5.54
CA CYS A 25 -3.70 -2.97 6.11
C CYS A 25 -3.17 -3.37 7.49
N LYS A 26 -1.88 -3.18 7.76
CA LYS A 26 -1.30 -3.50 9.08
C LYS A 26 -1.69 -2.51 10.18
N TYR A 27 -2.16 -1.32 9.81
CA TYR A 27 -2.43 -0.22 10.73
C TYR A 27 -3.87 -0.21 11.26
N CYS A 28 -4.86 -0.27 10.35
CA CYS A 28 -6.27 -0.33 10.75
C CYS A 28 -6.86 -1.74 10.66
N HIS A 29 -6.04 -2.75 10.30
CA HIS A 29 -6.46 -4.14 10.08
C HIS A 29 -7.59 -4.33 9.07
N THR A 30 -7.92 -3.28 8.29
CA THR A 30 -8.94 -3.36 7.24
C THR A 30 -8.52 -4.37 6.20
N LYS A 31 -9.40 -5.34 5.96
CA LYS A 31 -9.32 -6.37 4.92
C LYS A 31 -10.22 -5.96 3.77
N ARG A 32 -9.68 -5.98 2.55
CA ARG A 32 -10.44 -5.76 1.31
C ARG A 32 -10.10 -6.88 0.34
N GLY A 33 -11.13 -7.44 -0.29
CA GLY A 33 -10.96 -8.35 -1.44
C GLY A 33 -10.78 -7.55 -2.73
N GLY A 34 -9.90 -8.00 -3.62
CA GLY A 34 -9.61 -7.32 -4.89
C GLY A 34 -8.59 -6.18 -4.76
N GLY A 35 -8.21 -5.60 -5.91
CA GLY A 35 -7.37 -4.40 -6.02
C GLY A 35 -5.89 -4.54 -5.67
N GLY A 36 -5.51 -5.52 -4.85
CA GLY A 36 -4.13 -5.84 -4.50
C GLY A 36 -3.30 -4.63 -4.01
N ALA A 37 -2.05 -4.55 -4.46
CA ALA A 37 -1.11 -3.48 -4.10
C ALA A 37 -1.66 -2.08 -4.42
N THR A 38 -2.35 -1.90 -5.56
CA THR A 38 -2.84 -0.59 -6.00
C THR A 38 -3.86 0.01 -5.04
N GLN A 39 -4.85 -0.78 -4.62
CA GLN A 39 -5.83 -0.31 -3.62
C GLN A 39 -5.18 -0.09 -2.24
N LEU A 40 -4.22 -0.94 -1.84
CA LEU A 40 -3.50 -0.72 -0.60
C LEU A 40 -2.71 0.60 -0.64
N LYS A 41 -2.01 0.92 -1.75
CA LYS A 41 -1.34 2.21 -1.93
C LYS A 41 -2.32 3.38 -1.82
N GLN A 42 -3.50 3.29 -2.43
CA GLN A 42 -4.56 4.31 -2.33
C GLN A 42 -5.08 4.48 -0.89
N HIS A 43 -5.27 3.38 -0.19
CA HIS A 43 -5.67 3.35 1.22
C HIS A 43 -4.64 4.05 2.12
N LEU A 44 -3.34 3.79 1.90
CA LEU A 44 -2.23 4.40 2.64
C LEU A 44 -2.02 5.87 2.29
N ALA A 45 -2.09 6.23 1.00
CA ALA A 45 -1.93 7.59 0.51
C ALA A 45 -3.11 8.51 0.88
N THR A 46 -4.20 7.97 1.44
CA THR A 46 -5.48 8.69 1.62
C THR A 46 -5.94 9.36 0.31
N ARG A 47 -5.75 8.67 -0.82
CA ARG A 47 -5.94 9.22 -2.16
C ARG A 47 -6.60 8.17 -3.05
N GLY A 48 -7.68 8.54 -3.72
CA GLY A 48 -8.44 7.65 -4.63
C GLY A 48 -9.95 7.75 -4.39
N LYS A 49 -10.74 7.71 -5.46
CA LYS A 49 -12.20 7.71 -5.34
C LYS A 49 -12.70 6.37 -4.83
N GLY A 50 -13.58 6.37 -3.83
CA GLY A 50 -14.23 5.16 -3.30
C GLY A 50 -13.32 4.26 -2.46
N VAL A 51 -12.16 4.75 -2.05
CA VAL A 51 -11.23 3.99 -1.20
C VAL A 51 -11.41 4.45 0.24
N THR A 52 -11.55 3.50 1.17
CA THR A 52 -11.54 3.82 2.60
C THR A 52 -10.14 4.23 2.98
N TYR A 53 -10.00 5.37 3.64
CA TYR A 53 -8.71 5.89 4.06
C TYR A 53 -8.28 5.31 5.40
N CYS A 54 -6.97 5.17 5.60
CA CYS A 54 -6.44 4.77 6.90
C CYS A 54 -6.06 5.98 7.74
N ASN A 55 -6.76 6.18 8.86
CA ASN A 55 -6.37 7.20 9.85
C ASN A 55 -5.20 6.74 10.74
N SER A 56 -4.98 5.42 10.86
CA SER A 56 -3.91 4.83 11.67
C SER A 56 -2.53 4.78 10.99
N VAL A 57 -2.43 5.19 9.72
CA VAL A 57 -1.14 5.24 9.00
C VAL A 57 -0.29 6.39 9.56
N PRO A 58 0.99 6.13 9.90
CA PRO A 58 1.93 7.18 10.30
C PRO A 58 2.06 8.26 9.22
N PRO A 59 2.20 9.54 9.60
CA PRO A 59 2.26 10.65 8.64
C PRO A 59 3.37 10.47 7.60
N ASP A 60 4.58 10.05 7.97
CA ASP A 60 5.68 9.75 7.04
C ASP A 60 5.31 8.74 5.95
N VAL A 61 4.65 7.65 6.35
CA VAL A 61 4.24 6.59 5.42
C VAL A 61 3.15 7.11 4.48
N ARG A 62 2.19 7.88 5.02
CA ARG A 62 1.15 8.52 4.22
C ARG A 62 1.74 9.48 3.19
N GLU A 63 2.70 10.31 3.60
CA GLU A 63 3.37 11.26 2.71
C GLU A 63 4.22 10.58 1.65
N PHE A 64 4.94 9.50 2.01
CA PHE A 64 5.68 8.69 1.07
C PHE A 64 4.77 8.18 -0.06
N PHE A 65 3.65 7.55 0.28
CA PHE A 65 2.71 7.03 -0.73
C PHE A 65 1.96 8.13 -1.48
N LYS A 66 1.72 9.29 -0.85
CA LYS A 66 1.16 10.47 -1.54
C LYS A 66 2.09 11.01 -2.62
N ARG A 67 3.40 11.08 -2.37
CA ARG A 67 4.41 11.60 -3.30
C ARG A 67 4.76 10.59 -4.40
N SER A 68 4.77 9.29 -4.09
CA SER A 68 5.10 8.25 -5.08
C SER A 68 4.07 8.07 -6.19
N TRP A 69 2.92 8.75 -6.13
CA TRP A 69 1.88 8.73 -7.17
C TRP A 69 2.02 9.85 -8.22
N THR A 70 3.11 10.63 -8.18
CA THR A 70 3.31 11.82 -9.03
C THR A 70 4.15 11.55 -10.30
N GLY A 71 4.33 10.30 -10.71
CA GLY A 71 5.01 9.92 -11.95
C GLY A 71 4.14 9.00 -12.79
#